data_AF-A0A968DZE7-F1
#
_entry.id   AF-A0A968DZE7-F1
#
_cell.length_a   1.000
_cell.length_b   1.000
_cell.length_c   1.000
_cell.angle_alpha   90.00
_cell.angle_beta   90.00
_cell.angle_gamma   90.00
#
_symmetry.space_group_name_H-M   'P 1'
#
loop_
_entity.id
_entity.type
_entity.pdbx_description
1 polymer ?
#
loop_
_entity_poly.entity_id
_entity_poly.type
_entity_poly.pdbx_seq_one_letter_code
_entity_poly.pdbx_strand_id
1 'polypeptide(L)' 'MEKQTINVAILDLYDNEPNHGIRCIKELVTQSDAQLAECSVKYRVYKVRYKAEVPGMDHDIYIST' A
#
# COMPACT_ATOMS: atom_id res chain seq x y z
N MET A 1 5.21 5.13 -24.62
CA MET A 1 5.28 3.93 -23.77
C MET A 1 4.29 4.11 -22.64
N GLU A 2 3.43 3.13 -22.40
CA GLU A 2 2.59 3.14 -21.20
C GLU A 2 3.48 2.95 -19.97
N LYS A 3 3.26 3.78 -18.95
CA LYS A 3 4.00 3.72 -17.69
C LYS A 3 3.49 2.52 -16.90
N GLN A 4 4.36 1.55 -16.60
CA GLN A 4 3.96 0.36 -15.82
C GLN A 4 3.41 0.80 -14.45
N THR A 5 2.25 0.31 -14.04
CA THR A 5 1.70 0.60 -12.71
C THR A 5 2.03 -0.54 -11.76
N ILE A 6 2.60 -0.22 -10.61
CA ILE A 6 2.86 -1.14 -9.49
C ILE A 6 1.80 -0.86 -8.41
N ASN A 7 1.01 -1.87 -8.08
CA ASN A 7 -0.05 -1.78 -7.08
C ASN A 7 0.40 -2.40 -5.75
N VAL A 8 0.31 -1.63 -4.67
CA VAL A 8 0.72 -2.03 -3.32
C VAL A 8 -0.49 -2.16 -2.41
N ALA A 9 -0.73 -3.34 -1.85
CA ALA A 9 -1.69 -3.57 -0.78
C ALA A 9 -1.02 -3.37 0.58
N ILE A 10 -1.50 -2.42 1.37
CA ILE A 10 -1.09 -2.20 2.76
C ILE A 10 -2.16 -2.78 3.67
N LEU A 11 -1.84 -3.83 4.41
CA LEU A 11 -2.74 -4.55 5.29
C LEU A 11 -2.58 -4.02 6.71
N ASP A 12 -3.59 -3.27 7.17
CA ASP A 12 -3.67 -2.77 8.54
C ASP A 12 -4.26 -3.85 9.46
N LEU A 13 -3.40 -4.50 10.23
CA LEU A 13 -3.77 -5.52 11.20
C LEU A 13 -3.88 -4.97 12.63
N TYR A 14 -3.80 -3.65 12.84
CA TYR A 14 -3.83 -3.04 14.18
C TYR A 14 -5.24 -2.81 14.75
N ASP A 15 -6.29 -3.30 14.08
CA ASP A 15 -7.67 -3.24 14.61
C ASP A 15 -8.15 -1.82 14.97
N ASN A 16 -7.79 -0.84 14.13
CA ASN A 16 -8.10 0.59 14.31
C ASN A 16 -7.41 1.28 15.50
N GLU A 17 -6.44 0.61 16.11
CA GLU A 17 -5.48 1.26 17.02
C GLU A 17 -4.53 2.18 16.24
N PRO A 18 -3.96 3.21 16.91
CA PRO A 18 -3.01 4.12 16.29
C PRO A 18 -1.82 3.40 15.66
N ASN A 19 -1.70 3.50 14.33
CA ASN A 19 -0.63 2.87 13.57
C ASN A 19 0.28 3.92 12.91
N HIS A 20 1.38 4.25 13.60
CA HIS A 20 2.40 5.15 13.07
C HIS A 20 3.23 4.51 11.93
N GLY A 21 3.31 3.18 11.87
CA GLY A 21 4.02 2.44 10.82
C GLY A 21 3.40 2.64 9.44
N ILE A 22 2.06 2.63 9.35
CA ILE A 22 1.33 2.88 8.11
C ILE A 22 1.66 4.25 7.52
N ARG A 23 1.87 5.26 8.37
CA ARG A 23 2.28 6.59 7.89
C ARG A 23 3.61 6.51 7.14
N CYS A 24 4.62 5.89 7.74
CA CYS A 24 5.93 5.73 7.11
C CYS A 24 5.84 4.94 5.80
N ILE A 25 5.02 3.88 5.73
CA ILE A 25 4.84 3.09 4.50
C ILE A 25 4.19 3.93 3.40
N LYS A 26 3.16 4.71 3.71
CA LYS A 26 2.53 5.63 2.75
C LYS A 26 3.52 6.65 2.20
N GLU A 27 4.37 7.19 3.07
CA GLU A 27 5.43 8.14 2.68
C GLU A 27 6.43 7.47 1.74
N LEU A 28 6.90 6.25 2.05
CA LEU A 28 7.80 5.49 1.18
C LEU A 28 7.19 5.23 -0.20
N VAL A 29 5.95 4.75 -0.27
CA VAL A 29 5.31 4.48 -1.58
C VAL A 29 5.15 5.77 -2.39
N THR A 30 4.75 6.86 -1.74
CA THR A 30 4.60 8.17 -2.40
C THR A 30 5.94 8.69 -2.92
N GLN A 31 7.02 8.53 -2.14
CA GLN A 31 8.37 8.88 -2.58
C GLN A 31 8.85 8.00 -3.73
N SER A 32 8.54 6.70 -3.71
CA SER A 32 8.87 5.78 -4.80
C SER A 32 8.17 6.16 -6.11
N ASP A 33 6.88 6.52 -6.08
CA ASP A 33 6.15 6.99 -7.27
C ASP A 33 6.77 8.27 -7.86
N ALA A 34 7.25 9.17 -7.01
CA ALA A 34 7.92 10.40 -7.43
C ALA A 34 9.33 10.15 -8.00
N GLN A 35 10.07 9.17 -7.47
CA GLN A 35 11.45 8.89 -7.88
C GLN A 35 11.54 8.00 -9.13
N LEU A 36 10.56 7.13 -9.35
CA LEU A 36 10.56 6.19 -10.46
C LEU A 36 9.85 6.82 -11.68
N ALA A 37 10.66 7.32 -12.62
CA ALA A 37 10.12 7.93 -13.84
C ALA A 37 9.38 6.92 -14.73
N GLU A 38 9.84 5.66 -14.75
CA GLU A 38 9.37 4.62 -15.68
C GLU A 38 8.16 3.81 -15.18
N CYS A 39 7.81 3.90 -13.89
CA CYS A 39 6.65 3.21 -13.33
C CYS A 39 5.88 4.10 -12.34
N SER A 40 4.57 3.92 -12.26
CA SER A 40 3.74 4.61 -11.26
C SER A 40 3.48 3.65 -10.12
N VAL A 41 3.71 4.08 -8.89
CA VAL A 41 3.49 3.27 -7.70
C VAL A 41 2.25 3.76 -6.98
N LYS A 42 1.25 2.91 -6.86
CA LYS A 42 -0.02 3.21 -6.19
C LYS A 42 -0.20 2.28 -5.01
N TYR A 43 -0.91 2.74 -4.00
CA TYR A 43 -1.25 1.91 -2.85
C TYR A 43 -2.71 2.02 -2.45
N ARG A 44 -3.19 0.97 -1.78
CA ARG A 44 -4.46 0.97 -1.04
C ARG A 44 -4.24 0.37 0.34
N VAL A 45 -4.85 1.00 1.35
CA VAL A 45 -4.87 0.46 2.71
C VAL A 45 -6.13 -0.37 2.91
N TYR A 46 -5.97 -1.54 3.49
CA TYR A 46 -7.00 -2.51 3.81
C TYR A 46 -7.09 -2.64 5.33
N LYS A 47 -8.22 -2.28 5.92
CA LYS A 47 -8.44 -2.44 7.37
C LYS A 47 -8.85 -3.87 7.69
N VAL A 48 -7.88 -4.79 7.67
CA VAL A 48 -8.12 -6.23 7.71
C VAL A 48 -8.75 -6.66 9.03
N ARG A 49 -8.18 -6.31 10.19
CA ARG A 49 -8.75 -6.73 11.49
C ARG A 49 -10.02 -5.96 11.85
N TYR A 50 -10.03 -4.66 11.57
CA TYR A 50 -11.15 -3.80 11.98
C TYR A 50 -12.41 -3.94 11.11
N LYS A 51 -12.25 -4.16 9.79
CA LYS A 51 -13.37 -4.18 8.83
C LYS A 51 -13.48 -5.48 8.02
N ALA A 52 -12.60 -6.46 8.25
CA ALA A 52 -12.48 -7.63 7.39
C ALA A 52 -12.25 -7.27 5.90
N GLU A 53 -11.63 -6.12 5.63
CA GLU A 53 -11.25 -5.72 4.28
C GLU A 53 -10.01 -6.51 3.87
N VAL A 54 -10.16 -7.52 3.01
CA VAL A 54 -9.05 -8.36 2.52
C VAL A 54 -8.77 -8.02 1.05
N PRO A 55 -7.51 -7.76 0.67
CA PRO A 55 -7.17 -7.52 -0.74
C PRO A 55 -7.34 -8.79 -1.58
N GLY A 56 -7.62 -8.62 -2.87
CA GLY A 56 -7.52 -9.69 -3.86
C GLY A 56 -6.06 -10.03 -4.17
N MET A 57 -5.83 -10.91 -5.16
CA MET A 57 -4.50 -11.31 -5.66
C MET A 57 -3.99 -10.45 -6.83
N ASP A 58 -4.58 -9.27 -7.00
CA ASP A 58 -4.39 -8.32 -8.10
C ASP A 58 -3.31 -7.26 -7.82
N HIS A 59 -2.60 -7.35 -6.68
CA HIS A 59 -1.54 -6.42 -6.32
C HIS A 59 -0.17 -7.06 -6.55
N ASP A 60 0.82 -6.24 -6.88
CA ASP A 60 2.20 -6.70 -7.10
C ASP A 60 2.94 -6.89 -5.78
N ILE A 61 2.58 -6.12 -4.74
CA ILE A 61 3.24 -6.09 -3.44
C ILE A 61 2.20 -6.07 -2.32
N TYR A 62 2.41 -6.88 -1.28
CA TYR A 62 1.60 -6.93 -0.06
C TYR A 62 2.49 -6.62 1.15
N ILE A 63 2.09 -5.64 1.95
CA ILE A 63 2.82 -5.23 3.16
C ILE A 63 1.84 -5.26 4.34
N SER A 64 2.14 -6.06 5.36
CA SER A 64 1.36 -6.11 6.59
C SER A 64 2.01 -5.29 7.69
N THR A 65 1.20 -4.55 8.44
CA THR A 65 1.55 -3.97 9.74
C THR A 65 0.67 -4.59 10.79
#